data_AF-A0AAJ5MM61-F1
#
_entry.id   AF-A0AAJ5MM61-F1
#
_cell.length_a   1.000
_cell.length_b   1.000
_cell.length_c   1.000
_cell.angle_alpha   90.00
_cell.angle_beta   90.00
_cell.angle_gamma   90.00
#
_symmetry.space_group_name_H-M   'P 1'
#
loop_
_entity.id
_entity.type
_entity.pdbx_description
1 polymer ?
#
loop_
_entity_poly.entity_id
_entity_poly.type
_entity_poly.pdbx_seq_one_letter_code
_entity_poly.pdbx_strand_id
1 'polypeptide(L)'
;MRPLLIAGLAWQDFRNDARLSACAVLALVAVIAPLLVLFGLKFGLVGSLTERLQRDPGVREIIPLGGGRFRAEFIEELAQHPRVAFAIPRTRQIAATAELLLPAHGRGLTVEMLPTAEGDPLLAQVAPPDGLQQVVLSFTAAEKLGARAGDELQASFSRQQAGQMQWRRTRLQVSSVLPLAAFERDGLFASLQLLEAVEDYRDGRAVAALGWQGEKQDSAIQRVYPAFRLYARELNDVEPLRQFFAERKLLVSTQAAQIAQVQSLSRNLDLVFWIIASLAVAGAVAAIAAGAVAAVERKQRELAVLRLLGFGTAALLLFVVLQALYSGLFAAAVAGLLYLLAEHGLNRLFMQVPGEFASHLLPMHYLVALCAVLLASTAAAALGGWRVARIEACQGIRDV
;
A
#
# COMPACT_ATOMS: atom_id res chain seq x y z
N MET A 1 2.01 -51.53 -11.87
CA MET A 1 0.67 -51.47 -11.23
C MET A 1 0.04 -50.12 -11.53
N ARG A 2 -1.29 -50.05 -11.71
CA ARG A 2 -1.97 -48.79 -12.09
C ARG A 2 -2.05 -47.85 -10.88
N PRO A 3 -1.52 -46.61 -10.94
CA PRO A 3 -1.50 -45.67 -9.80
C PRO A 3 -2.89 -45.35 -9.24
N LEU A 4 -3.92 -45.43 -10.09
CA LEU A 4 -5.33 -45.28 -9.71
C LEU A 4 -5.81 -46.33 -8.69
N LEU A 5 -5.31 -47.56 -8.76
CA LEU A 5 -5.68 -48.61 -7.79
C LEU A 5 -5.06 -48.32 -6.42
N ILE A 6 -3.82 -47.82 -6.40
CA ILE A 6 -3.11 -47.45 -5.16
C ILE A 6 -3.81 -46.26 -4.51
N ALA A 7 -4.26 -45.27 -5.30
CA ALA A 7 -5.06 -44.15 -4.80
C ALA A 7 -6.41 -44.61 -4.22
N GLY A 8 -7.10 -45.53 -4.89
CA GLY A 8 -8.34 -46.11 -4.37
C GLY A 8 -8.15 -46.84 -3.03
N LEU A 9 -7.09 -47.64 -2.92
CA LEU A 9 -6.73 -48.33 -1.68
C LEU A 9 -6.35 -47.35 -0.56
N ALA A 10 -5.51 -46.35 -0.86
CA ALA A 10 -5.11 -45.33 0.11
C ALA A 10 -6.31 -44.53 0.62
N TRP A 11 -7.28 -44.22 -0.25
CA TRP A 11 -8.51 -43.54 0.13
C TRP A 11 -9.42 -44.39 1.02
N GLN A 12 -9.60 -45.67 0.68
CA GLN A 12 -10.38 -46.61 1.50
C GLN A 12 -9.73 -46.79 2.88
N ASP A 13 -8.41 -46.92 2.92
CA ASP A 13 -7.66 -47.04 4.16
C ASP A 13 -7.76 -45.77 5.03
N PHE A 14 -7.64 -44.59 4.41
CA PHE A 14 -7.81 -43.30 5.07
C PHE A 14 -9.21 -43.16 5.70
N ARG A 15 -10.25 -43.72 5.07
CA ARG A 15 -11.62 -43.72 5.59
C ARG A 15 -11.84 -44.77 6.69
N ASN A 16 -11.25 -45.95 6.58
CA ASN A 16 -11.39 -46.99 7.58
C ASN A 16 -10.77 -46.58 8.92
N ASP A 17 -9.61 -45.92 8.88
CA ASP A 17 -8.93 -45.37 10.06
C ASP A 17 -9.36 -43.91 10.37
N ALA A 18 -10.65 -43.60 10.22
CA ALA A 18 -11.18 -42.23 10.31
C ALA A 18 -10.74 -41.45 11.55
N ARG A 19 -10.63 -42.10 12.72
CA ARG A 19 -10.20 -41.44 13.97
C ARG A 19 -8.76 -40.94 13.91
N LEU A 20 -7.86 -41.74 13.33
CA LEU A 20 -6.45 -41.41 13.22
C LEU A 20 -6.20 -40.43 12.08
N SER A 21 -6.92 -40.60 10.97
CA SER A 21 -6.97 -39.64 9.87
C SER A 21 -7.46 -38.27 10.35
N ALA A 22 -8.53 -38.22 11.15
CA ALA A 22 -9.03 -36.98 11.75
C ALA A 22 -8.01 -36.36 12.70
N CYS A 23 -7.31 -37.15 13.51
CA CYS A 23 -6.24 -36.66 14.38
C CYS A 23 -5.11 -36.01 13.57
N ALA A 24 -4.65 -36.66 12.50
CA ALA A 24 -3.62 -36.12 11.61
C ALA A 24 -4.06 -34.82 10.93
N VAL A 25 -5.31 -34.77 10.44
CA VAL A 25 -5.90 -33.55 9.87
C VAL A 25 -5.96 -32.44 10.90
N LEU A 26 -6.47 -32.70 12.11
CA LEU A 26 -6.58 -31.70 13.18
C LEU A 26 -5.22 -31.18 13.63
N ALA A 27 -4.21 -32.04 13.72
CA ALA A 27 -2.85 -31.64 14.04
C ALA A 27 -2.29 -30.65 12.99
N LEU A 28 -2.56 -30.90 11.71
CA LEU A 28 -2.17 -29.97 10.64
C LEU A 28 -2.98 -28.68 10.65
N VAL A 29 -4.29 -28.77 10.88
CA VAL A 29 -5.18 -27.59 11.01
C VAL A 29 -4.70 -26.69 12.15
N ALA A 30 -4.31 -27.27 13.29
CA ALA A 30 -3.82 -26.53 14.46
C ALA A 30 -2.54 -25.72 14.17
N VAL A 31 -1.77 -26.09 13.14
CA VAL A 31 -0.58 -25.36 12.69
C VAL A 31 -0.92 -24.37 11.57
N ILE A 32 -1.67 -24.82 10.56
CA ILE A 32 -1.95 -24.04 9.35
C ILE A 32 -2.92 -22.89 9.63
N ALA A 33 -4.00 -23.13 10.38
CA ALA A 33 -5.03 -22.11 10.59
C ALA A 33 -4.49 -20.87 11.34
N PRO A 34 -3.73 -20.99 12.45
CA PRO A 34 -3.16 -19.82 13.11
C PRO A 34 -2.14 -19.07 12.24
N LEU A 35 -1.35 -19.78 11.43
CA LEU A 35 -0.42 -19.15 10.48
C LEU A 35 -1.14 -18.33 9.41
N LEU A 36 -2.23 -18.86 8.86
CA LEU A 36 -3.07 -18.13 7.90
C LEU A 36 -3.66 -16.88 8.54
N VAL A 37 -4.18 -16.98 9.76
CA VAL A 37 -4.73 -15.83 10.49
C VAL A 37 -3.64 -14.78 10.76
N LEU A 38 -2.47 -15.18 11.25
CA LEU A 38 -1.35 -14.28 11.50
C LEU A 38 -0.89 -13.58 10.21
N PHE A 39 -0.80 -14.32 9.11
CA PHE A 39 -0.43 -13.77 7.82
C PHE A 39 -1.49 -12.81 7.26
N GLY A 40 -2.77 -13.16 7.37
CA GLY A 40 -3.89 -12.32 6.95
C GLY A 40 -3.95 -11.00 7.72
N LEU A 41 -3.77 -11.04 9.03
CA LEU A 41 -3.67 -9.84 9.88
C LEU A 41 -2.49 -8.97 9.50
N LYS A 42 -1.31 -9.57 9.32
CA LYS A 42 -0.11 -8.85 8.90
C LYS A 42 -0.34 -8.19 7.53
N PHE A 43 -0.84 -8.93 6.55
CA PHE A 43 -1.05 -8.42 5.19
C PHE A 43 -2.12 -7.32 5.17
N GLY A 44 -3.23 -7.51 5.89
CA GLY A 44 -4.30 -6.52 6.03
C GLY A 44 -3.83 -5.22 6.69
N LEU A 45 -3.19 -5.33 7.86
CA LEU A 45 -2.70 -4.17 8.61
C LEU A 45 -1.56 -3.43 7.90
N VAL A 46 -0.54 -4.15 7.43
CA VAL A 46 0.59 -3.51 6.74
C VAL A 46 0.14 -2.94 5.39
N GLY A 47 -0.70 -3.69 4.66
CA GLY A 47 -1.24 -3.26 3.37
C GLY A 47 -2.05 -1.97 3.51
N SER A 48 -3.02 -1.94 4.43
CA SER A 48 -3.85 -0.75 4.67
C SER A 48 -3.03 0.47 5.11
N LEU A 49 -2.10 0.30 6.06
CA LEU A 49 -1.24 1.41 6.51
C LEU A 49 -0.36 1.94 5.39
N THR A 50 0.25 1.05 4.60
CA THR A 50 1.11 1.43 3.49
C THR A 50 0.32 2.14 2.39
N GLU A 51 -0.84 1.59 2.04
CA GLU A 51 -1.72 2.17 1.03
C GLU A 51 -2.27 3.52 1.46
N ARG A 52 -2.59 3.69 2.74
CA ARG A 52 -3.02 4.98 3.31
C ARG A 52 -1.94 6.05 3.16
N LEU A 53 -0.70 5.72 3.53
CA LEU A 53 0.43 6.64 3.38
C LEU A 53 0.74 6.93 1.90
N GLN A 54 0.57 5.95 1.00
CA GLN A 54 0.75 6.14 -0.44
C GLN A 54 -0.30 7.06 -1.04
N ARG A 55 -1.56 6.93 -0.62
CA ARG A 55 -2.66 7.77 -1.10
C ARG A 55 -2.54 9.21 -0.61
N ASP A 56 -2.01 9.44 0.59
CA ASP A 56 -1.79 10.79 1.12
C ASP A 56 -0.62 11.48 0.39
N PRO A 57 -0.88 12.49 -0.46
CA PRO A 57 0.19 13.18 -1.17
C PRO A 57 1.05 14.03 -0.24
N GLY A 58 0.53 14.47 0.92
CA GLY A 58 1.29 15.24 1.91
C GLY A 58 2.44 14.45 2.54
N VAL A 59 2.34 13.12 2.59
CA VAL A 59 3.44 12.24 3.04
C VAL A 59 4.59 12.21 2.03
N ARG A 60 4.29 12.43 0.74
CA ARG A 60 5.26 12.48 -0.36
C ARG A 60 5.76 13.89 -0.67
N GLU A 61 5.27 14.91 0.04
CA GLU A 61 5.68 16.30 -0.18
C GLU A 61 7.11 16.55 0.34
N ILE A 62 7.88 17.30 -0.43
CA ILE A 62 9.22 17.77 -0.06
C ILE A 62 9.18 19.29 -0.01
N ILE A 63 9.30 19.84 1.20
CA ILE A 63 9.15 21.26 1.44
C ILE A 63 10.54 21.88 1.62
N PRO A 64 11.00 22.78 0.72
CA PRO A 64 12.25 23.49 0.93
C PRO A 64 12.17 24.36 2.18
N LEU A 65 13.19 24.26 3.04
CA LEU A 65 13.33 25.05 4.26
C LEU A 65 14.17 26.30 4.00
N GLY A 66 13.66 27.44 4.46
CA GLY A 66 14.25 28.75 4.21
C GLY A 66 13.86 29.33 2.85
N GLY A 67 13.96 30.66 2.72
CA GLY A 67 13.76 31.35 1.45
C GLY A 67 14.93 31.05 0.51
N GLY A 68 14.77 30.05 -0.35
CA GLY A 68 15.75 29.71 -1.36
C GLY A 68 15.78 30.70 -2.51
N ARG A 69 16.69 30.49 -3.46
CA ARG A 69 16.75 31.25 -4.72
C ARG A 69 16.79 30.25 -5.86
N PHE A 70 15.61 29.82 -6.29
CA PHE A 70 15.45 28.81 -7.33
C PHE A 70 15.14 29.48 -8.67
N ARG A 71 15.80 29.05 -9.73
CA ARG A 71 15.45 29.47 -11.10
C ARG A 71 14.37 28.55 -11.66
N ALA A 72 13.64 29.02 -12.67
CA ALA A 72 12.63 28.21 -13.37
C ALA A 72 13.25 26.93 -13.93
N GLU A 73 14.40 27.05 -14.60
CA GLU A 73 15.10 25.90 -15.21
C GLU A 73 15.41 24.79 -14.21
N PHE A 74 15.85 25.15 -13.00
CA PHE A 74 16.15 24.16 -11.96
C PHE A 74 14.89 23.39 -11.52
N ILE A 75 13.74 24.06 -11.46
CA ILE A 75 12.48 23.44 -11.06
C ILE A 75 11.93 22.58 -12.20
N GLU A 76 12.15 22.97 -13.46
CA GLU A 76 11.84 22.14 -14.63
C GLU A 76 12.72 20.87 -14.67
N GLU A 77 14.02 20.98 -14.37
CA GLU A 77 14.90 19.82 -14.20
C GLU A 77 14.40 18.88 -13.09
N LEU A 78 13.92 19.44 -11.97
CA LEU A 78 13.29 18.65 -10.91
C LEU A 78 12.00 17.96 -11.39
N ALA A 79 11.17 18.64 -12.18
CA ALA A 79 9.93 18.06 -12.73
C ALA A 79 10.21 16.87 -13.66
N GLN A 80 11.36 16.88 -14.34
CA GLN A 80 11.80 15.78 -15.22
C GLN A 80 12.51 14.64 -14.48
N HIS A 81 12.81 14.82 -13.19
CA HIS A 81 13.53 13.81 -12.41
C HIS A 81 12.67 12.54 -12.22
N PRO A 82 13.21 11.31 -12.43
CA PRO A 82 12.42 10.08 -12.45
C PRO A 82 11.69 9.80 -11.13
N ARG A 83 12.25 10.25 -10.01
CA ARG A 83 11.68 10.10 -8.65
C ARG A 83 10.65 11.18 -8.27
N VAL A 84 10.44 12.18 -9.11
CA VAL A 84 9.50 13.27 -8.87
C VAL A 84 8.22 13.00 -9.67
N ALA A 85 7.06 13.18 -9.02
CA ALA A 85 5.76 13.12 -9.68
C ALA A 85 5.30 14.50 -10.14
N PHE A 86 5.61 15.54 -9.36
CA PHE A 86 5.18 16.90 -9.64
C PHE A 86 6.17 17.89 -9.03
N ALA A 87 6.52 18.92 -9.79
CA ALA A 87 7.27 20.07 -9.28
C ALA A 87 6.76 21.36 -9.96
N ILE A 88 6.49 22.39 -9.16
CA ILE A 88 6.08 23.71 -9.66
C ILE A 88 6.66 24.82 -8.78
N PRO A 89 7.09 25.96 -9.35
CA PRO A 89 7.56 27.09 -8.56
C PRO A 89 6.50 27.67 -7.63
N ARG A 90 6.94 28.27 -6.51
CA ARG A 90 6.09 29.08 -5.62
C ARG A 90 6.57 30.51 -5.59
N THR A 91 5.65 31.46 -5.63
CA THR A 91 5.91 32.87 -5.33
C THR A 91 6.10 33.09 -3.83
N ARG A 92 6.50 34.31 -3.43
CA ARG A 92 6.67 34.67 -2.01
C ARG A 92 5.38 34.46 -1.23
N GLN A 93 5.49 33.94 0.00
CA GLN A 93 4.33 33.62 0.85
C GLN A 93 3.42 34.83 1.10
N ILE A 94 3.99 36.03 1.24
CA ILE A 94 3.24 37.29 1.40
C ILE A 94 2.48 37.64 0.11
N ALA A 95 3.04 37.30 -1.05
CA ALA A 95 2.44 37.49 -2.35
C ALA A 95 1.43 36.39 -2.75
N ALA A 96 1.46 35.24 -2.08
CA ALA A 96 0.60 34.09 -2.34
C ALA A 96 -0.65 34.10 -1.43
N THR A 97 -1.37 35.22 -1.39
CA THR A 97 -2.61 35.38 -0.62
C THR A 97 -3.64 36.18 -1.42
N ALA A 98 -4.91 35.79 -1.32
CA ALA A 98 -6.02 36.47 -1.98
C ALA A 98 -7.15 36.75 -0.98
N GLU A 99 -7.79 37.91 -1.10
CA GLU A 99 -9.06 38.17 -0.42
C GLU A 99 -10.20 37.86 -1.37
N LEU A 100 -10.93 36.79 -1.08
CA LEU A 100 -12.07 36.34 -1.87
C LEU A 100 -13.36 36.90 -1.29
N LEU A 101 -14.25 37.33 -2.17
CA LEU A 101 -15.61 37.72 -1.84
C LEU A 101 -16.56 36.97 -2.79
N LEU A 102 -17.56 36.29 -2.26
CA LEU A 102 -18.66 35.75 -3.07
C LEU A 102 -19.81 36.78 -3.09
N PRO A 103 -20.05 37.48 -4.22
CA PRO A 103 -21.02 38.59 -4.26
C PRO A 103 -22.44 38.17 -3.88
N ALA A 104 -22.84 36.94 -4.23
CA ALA A 104 -24.15 36.39 -3.94
C ALA A 104 -24.46 36.29 -2.43
N HIS A 105 -23.44 36.10 -1.59
CA HIS A 105 -23.59 35.89 -0.14
C HIS A 105 -22.96 37.01 0.70
N GLY A 106 -22.19 37.92 0.10
CA GLY A 106 -21.50 39.01 0.80
C GLY A 106 -20.43 38.55 1.79
N ARG A 107 -19.97 37.29 1.70
CA ARG A 107 -18.96 36.72 2.59
C ARG A 107 -17.56 36.88 2.01
N GLY A 108 -16.65 37.40 2.83
CA GLY A 108 -15.24 37.55 2.50
C GLY A 108 -14.36 36.53 3.24
N LEU A 109 -13.31 36.03 2.59
CA LEU A 109 -12.33 35.12 3.18
C LEU A 109 -10.95 35.39 2.61
N THR A 110 -9.95 35.51 3.49
CA THR A 110 -8.54 35.50 3.07
C THR A 110 -8.06 34.06 2.95
N VAL A 111 -7.51 33.71 1.80
CA VAL A 111 -7.02 32.36 1.50
C VAL A 111 -5.55 32.40 1.07
N GLU A 112 -4.83 31.31 1.32
CA GLU A 112 -3.52 31.12 0.70
C GLU A 112 -3.69 30.70 -0.76
N MET A 113 -2.77 31.15 -1.62
CA MET A 113 -2.73 30.77 -3.03
C MET A 113 -1.67 29.69 -3.23
N LEU A 114 -2.06 28.60 -3.89
CA LEU A 114 -1.16 27.53 -4.29
C LEU A 114 -1.08 27.46 -5.82
N PRO A 115 0.13 27.48 -6.41
CA PRO A 115 0.28 27.24 -7.83
C PRO A 115 0.02 25.77 -8.11
N THR A 116 -0.76 25.47 -9.14
CA THR A 116 -1.05 24.12 -9.59
C THR A 116 -0.94 24.02 -11.11
N ALA A 117 -0.80 22.80 -11.62
CA ALA A 117 -0.72 22.46 -13.03
C ALA A 117 -1.13 21.00 -13.23
N GLU A 118 -1.08 20.52 -14.47
CA GLU A 118 -1.33 19.10 -14.77
C GLU A 118 -0.37 18.20 -13.98
N GLY A 119 -0.91 17.09 -13.47
CA GLY A 119 -0.17 16.14 -12.66
C GLY A 119 -0.03 16.49 -11.17
N ASP A 120 -0.66 17.58 -10.68
CA ASP A 120 -0.67 17.91 -9.25
C ASP A 120 -1.39 16.81 -8.44
N PRO A 121 -0.68 16.10 -7.53
CA PRO A 121 -1.26 15.01 -6.76
C PRO A 121 -2.42 15.43 -5.86
N LEU A 122 -2.52 16.71 -5.48
CA LEU A 122 -3.64 17.22 -4.67
C LEU A 122 -4.94 17.38 -5.45
N LEU A 123 -4.87 17.53 -6.78
CA LEU A 123 -6.05 17.67 -7.63
C LEU A 123 -6.69 16.33 -7.96
N ALA A 124 -5.97 15.21 -7.80
CA ALA A 124 -6.45 13.86 -8.07
C ALA A 124 -7.10 13.69 -9.46
N GLN A 125 -8.42 13.77 -9.57
CA GLN A 125 -9.21 13.63 -10.82
C GLN A 125 -9.78 14.97 -11.33
N VAL A 126 -9.46 16.07 -10.67
CA VAL A 126 -9.91 17.41 -11.03
C VAL A 126 -8.94 18.01 -12.04
N ALA A 127 -9.48 18.57 -13.13
CA ALA A 127 -8.68 19.30 -14.09
C ALA A 127 -8.08 20.56 -13.44
N PRO A 128 -6.78 20.85 -13.64
CA PRO A 128 -6.19 22.08 -13.15
C PRO A 128 -6.86 23.30 -13.79
N PRO A 129 -6.91 24.43 -13.07
CA PRO A 129 -7.44 25.67 -13.61
C PRO A 129 -6.62 26.13 -14.82
N ASP A 130 -7.30 26.47 -15.91
CA ASP A 130 -6.68 27.02 -17.12
C ASP A 130 -6.74 28.55 -17.12
N GLY A 131 -5.62 29.17 -17.50
CA GLY A 131 -5.45 30.62 -17.57
C GLY A 131 -5.51 31.35 -16.22
N LEU A 132 -5.85 32.64 -16.27
CA LEU A 132 -5.78 33.57 -15.13
C LEU A 132 -7.10 33.74 -14.37
N GLN A 133 -8.20 33.22 -14.92
CA GLN A 133 -9.56 33.49 -14.41
C GLN A 133 -10.20 32.26 -13.79
N GLN A 134 -9.63 31.06 -13.94
CA GLN A 134 -10.15 29.86 -13.29
C GLN A 134 -9.37 29.54 -12.02
N VAL A 135 -10.06 29.03 -11.01
CA VAL A 135 -9.46 28.57 -9.76
C VAL A 135 -10.18 27.35 -9.21
N VAL A 136 -9.43 26.56 -8.44
CA VAL A 136 -9.98 25.45 -7.66
C VAL A 136 -9.91 25.83 -6.19
N LEU A 137 -10.99 25.65 -5.44
CA LEU A 137 -11.03 25.95 -4.01
C LEU A 137 -10.83 24.69 -3.16
N SER A 138 -10.25 24.86 -1.97
CA SER A 138 -10.34 23.83 -0.94
C SER A 138 -11.77 23.72 -0.39
N PHE A 139 -12.11 22.56 0.17
CA PHE A 139 -13.41 22.35 0.81
C PHE A 139 -13.72 23.40 1.87
N THR A 140 -12.75 23.68 2.76
CA THR A 140 -12.90 24.62 3.87
C THR A 140 -13.07 26.07 3.41
N ALA A 141 -12.37 26.48 2.35
CA ALA A 141 -12.56 27.80 1.75
C ALA A 141 -13.95 27.93 1.10
N ALA A 142 -14.37 26.91 0.35
CA ALA A 142 -15.68 26.88 -0.30
C ALA A 142 -16.83 26.88 0.72
N GLU A 143 -16.72 26.11 1.80
CA GLU A 143 -17.72 26.05 2.88
C GLU A 143 -17.89 27.40 3.59
N LYS A 144 -16.78 28.06 3.96
CA LYS A 144 -16.80 29.37 4.61
C LYS A 144 -17.39 30.45 3.72
N LEU A 145 -17.02 30.45 2.43
CA LEU A 145 -17.54 31.39 1.43
C LEU A 145 -18.98 31.09 1.01
N GLY A 146 -19.44 29.84 1.15
CA GLY A 146 -20.70 29.36 0.57
C GLY A 146 -20.61 29.16 -0.94
N ALA A 147 -19.41 28.94 -1.48
CA ALA A 147 -19.15 28.81 -2.91
C ALA A 147 -19.25 27.36 -3.40
N ARG A 148 -19.61 27.19 -4.66
CA ARG A 148 -19.70 25.90 -5.37
C ARG A 148 -18.96 25.97 -6.71
N ALA A 149 -18.72 24.81 -7.31
CA ALA A 149 -18.21 24.72 -8.67
C ALA A 149 -19.17 25.46 -9.63
N GLY A 150 -18.63 26.32 -10.48
CA GLY A 150 -19.35 27.20 -11.41
C GLY A 150 -19.55 28.63 -10.92
N ASP A 151 -19.37 28.92 -9.62
CA ASP A 151 -19.61 30.26 -9.08
C ASP A 151 -18.53 31.26 -9.50
N GLU A 152 -18.93 32.54 -9.64
CA GLU A 152 -18.00 33.65 -9.82
C GLU A 152 -17.66 34.32 -8.48
N LEU A 153 -16.36 34.41 -8.21
CA LEU A 153 -15.78 35.08 -7.06
C LEU A 153 -15.15 36.41 -7.49
N GLN A 154 -15.12 37.35 -6.55
CA GLN A 154 -14.32 38.55 -6.66
C GLN A 154 -13.07 38.39 -5.80
N ALA A 155 -11.91 38.23 -6.43
CA ALA A 155 -10.62 38.23 -5.75
C ALA A 155 -10.04 39.64 -5.70
N SER A 156 -9.58 40.05 -4.53
CA SER A 156 -8.96 41.34 -4.27
C SER A 156 -7.50 41.15 -3.86
N PHE A 157 -6.62 41.91 -4.49
CA PHE A 157 -5.19 41.93 -4.22
C PHE A 157 -4.77 43.33 -3.80
N SER A 158 -4.10 43.44 -2.66
CA SER A 158 -3.57 44.71 -2.16
C SER A 158 -2.08 44.87 -2.46
N ARG A 159 -1.65 46.11 -2.63
CA ARG A 159 -0.25 46.55 -2.54
C ARG A 159 -0.17 47.88 -1.79
N GLN A 160 0.99 48.16 -1.20
CA GLN A 160 1.31 49.46 -0.63
C GLN A 160 2.31 50.17 -1.54
N GLN A 161 1.93 51.30 -2.13
CA GLN A 161 2.78 52.09 -3.01
C GLN A 161 2.78 53.54 -2.55
N ALA A 162 3.97 54.11 -2.32
CA ALA A 162 4.14 55.49 -1.82
C ALA A 162 3.27 55.81 -0.57
N GLY A 163 3.09 54.85 0.34
CA GLY A 163 2.28 55.01 1.56
C GLY A 163 0.76 54.89 1.36
N GLN A 164 0.27 54.66 0.14
CA GLN A 164 -1.15 54.42 -0.13
C GLN A 164 -1.43 52.94 -0.41
N MET A 165 -2.50 52.41 0.18
CA MET A 165 -3.00 51.06 -0.12
C MET A 165 -3.84 51.07 -1.39
N GLN A 166 -3.45 50.27 -2.37
CA GLN A 166 -4.14 50.11 -3.64
C GLN A 166 -4.67 48.68 -3.78
N TRP A 167 -5.96 48.57 -4.11
CA TRP A 167 -6.64 47.29 -4.30
C TRP A 167 -6.97 47.08 -5.78
N ARG A 168 -6.72 45.87 -6.28
CA ARG A 168 -7.21 45.42 -7.59
C ARG A 168 -8.14 44.24 -7.41
N ARG A 169 -9.31 44.36 -8.03
CA ARG A 169 -10.35 43.32 -8.02
C ARG A 169 -10.36 42.61 -9.37
N THR A 170 -10.39 41.30 -9.36
CA THR A 170 -10.51 40.43 -10.54
C THR A 170 -11.60 39.41 -10.31
N ARG A 171 -12.32 39.06 -11.37
CA ARG A 171 -13.32 37.99 -11.33
C ARG A 171 -12.62 36.66 -11.56
N LEU A 172 -12.86 35.71 -10.68
CA LEU A 172 -12.36 34.34 -10.77
C LEU A 172 -13.55 33.39 -10.79
N GLN A 173 -13.53 32.41 -11.68
CA GLN A 173 -14.52 31.34 -11.77
C GLN A 173 -14.01 30.12 -11.00
N VAL A 174 -14.85 29.56 -10.13
CA VAL A 174 -14.56 28.30 -9.44
C VAL A 174 -14.78 27.17 -10.43
N SER A 175 -13.72 26.55 -10.92
CA SER A 175 -13.86 25.37 -11.79
C SER A 175 -14.31 24.14 -11.01
N SER A 176 -13.82 23.98 -9.78
CA SER A 176 -14.18 22.87 -8.89
C SER A 176 -13.80 23.14 -7.42
N VAL A 177 -14.23 22.25 -6.54
CA VAL A 177 -13.89 22.26 -5.11
C VAL A 177 -13.26 20.92 -4.75
N LEU A 178 -12.07 20.95 -4.14
CA LEU A 178 -11.36 19.76 -3.68
C LEU A 178 -12.04 19.15 -2.46
N PRO A 179 -11.96 17.81 -2.28
CA PRO A 179 -12.43 17.16 -1.06
C PRO A 179 -11.57 17.57 0.14
N LEU A 180 -12.17 17.52 1.34
CA LEU A 180 -11.48 17.88 2.60
C LEU A 180 -10.19 17.07 2.82
N ALA A 181 -10.18 15.79 2.44
CA ALA A 181 -9.02 14.91 2.57
C ALA A 181 -7.82 15.29 1.68
N ALA A 182 -8.02 16.10 0.64
CA ALA A 182 -6.92 16.55 -0.22
C ALA A 182 -6.22 17.79 0.35
N PHE A 183 -6.98 18.69 0.99
CA PHE A 183 -6.44 19.92 1.55
C PHE A 183 -7.33 20.50 2.65
N GLU A 184 -6.83 20.51 3.88
CA GLU A 184 -7.60 20.88 5.07
C GLU A 184 -7.64 22.40 5.33
N ARG A 185 -6.73 23.18 4.73
CA ARG A 185 -6.61 24.63 4.97
C ARG A 185 -7.42 25.45 3.96
N ASP A 186 -7.63 26.73 4.26
CA ASP A 186 -8.32 27.66 3.37
C ASP A 186 -7.41 28.03 2.18
N GLY A 187 -7.54 27.31 1.07
CA GLY A 187 -6.65 27.41 -0.08
C GLY A 187 -7.39 27.71 -1.38
N LEU A 188 -6.71 28.47 -2.25
CA LEU A 188 -7.07 28.69 -3.63
C LEU A 188 -5.94 28.17 -4.52
N PHE A 189 -6.26 27.19 -5.35
CA PHE A 189 -5.36 26.62 -6.34
C PHE A 189 -5.57 27.36 -7.66
N ALA A 190 -4.49 27.93 -8.20
CA ALA A 190 -4.53 28.71 -9.43
C ALA A 190 -3.31 28.40 -10.31
N SER A 191 -3.36 28.83 -11.56
CA SER A 191 -2.21 28.75 -12.46
C SER A 191 -1.03 29.55 -11.91
N LEU A 192 0.19 29.09 -12.19
CA LEU A 192 1.42 29.80 -11.81
C LEU A 192 1.41 31.25 -12.35
N GLN A 193 0.89 31.46 -13.55
CA GLN A 193 0.78 32.77 -14.19
C GLN A 193 -0.04 33.77 -13.35
N LEU A 194 -1.12 33.32 -12.69
CA LEU A 194 -1.90 34.20 -11.80
C LEU A 194 -1.09 34.57 -10.56
N LEU A 195 -0.37 33.62 -9.95
CA LEU A 195 0.45 33.91 -8.78
C LEU A 195 1.60 34.87 -9.10
N GLU A 196 2.25 34.70 -10.27
CA GLU A 196 3.29 35.61 -10.74
C GLU A 196 2.75 37.02 -11.01
N ALA A 197 1.59 37.12 -11.66
CA ALA A 197 0.90 38.39 -11.88
C ALA A 197 0.58 39.11 -10.56
N VAL A 198 0.09 38.39 -9.55
CA VAL A 198 -0.18 38.96 -8.22
C VAL A 198 1.10 39.40 -7.53
N GLU A 199 2.19 38.63 -7.64
CA GLU A 199 3.49 39.00 -7.09
C GLU A 199 4.06 40.26 -7.78
N ASP A 200 3.97 40.35 -9.10
CA ASP A 200 4.41 41.52 -9.86
C ASP A 200 3.62 42.77 -9.50
N TYR A 201 2.30 42.65 -9.36
CA TYR A 201 1.46 43.74 -8.90
C TYR A 201 1.90 44.25 -7.52
N ARG A 202 2.15 43.33 -6.58
CA ARG A 202 2.61 43.62 -5.22
C ARG A 202 4.00 44.25 -5.20
N ASP A 203 4.86 43.91 -6.15
CA ASP A 203 6.16 44.55 -6.39
C ASP A 203 6.05 45.93 -7.07
N GLY A 204 4.85 46.38 -7.45
CA GLY A 204 4.63 47.67 -8.11
C GLY A 204 4.75 47.63 -9.64
N ARG A 205 4.94 46.44 -10.23
CA ARG A 205 5.07 46.25 -11.69
C ARG A 205 3.70 46.26 -12.38
N ALA A 206 3.71 46.55 -13.67
CA ALA A 206 2.54 46.45 -14.53
C ALA A 206 2.22 44.99 -14.85
N VAL A 207 0.93 44.63 -14.83
CA VAL A 207 0.44 43.31 -15.21
C VAL A 207 -0.49 43.48 -16.41
N ALA A 208 0.09 43.39 -17.62
CA ALA A 208 -0.63 43.63 -18.85
C ALA A 208 -1.82 42.67 -19.05
N ALA A 209 -1.64 41.40 -18.68
CA ALA A 209 -2.67 40.37 -18.85
C ALA A 209 -3.97 40.63 -18.06
N LEU A 210 -3.88 41.39 -16.96
CA LEU A 210 -5.03 41.80 -16.14
C LEU A 210 -5.31 43.31 -16.22
N GLY A 211 -4.60 44.04 -17.09
CA GLY A 211 -4.75 45.48 -17.26
C GLY A 211 -4.32 46.33 -16.06
N TRP A 212 -3.49 45.80 -15.15
CA TRP A 212 -3.05 46.53 -13.97
C TRP A 212 -1.82 47.40 -14.27
N GLN A 213 -1.92 48.69 -13.94
CA GLN A 213 -0.84 49.65 -14.17
C GLN A 213 0.28 49.54 -13.12
N GLY A 214 1.51 49.77 -13.56
CA GLY A 214 2.71 49.78 -12.72
C GLY A 214 3.96 50.05 -13.55
N GLU A 215 5.12 49.82 -12.95
CA GLU A 215 6.41 49.95 -13.62
C GLU A 215 6.59 48.87 -14.69
N LYS A 216 7.16 49.24 -15.85
CA LYS A 216 7.46 48.27 -16.89
C LYS A 216 8.62 47.39 -16.43
N GLN A 217 8.45 46.08 -16.55
CA GLN A 217 9.50 45.14 -16.24
C GLN A 217 10.53 45.10 -17.38
N ASP A 218 11.81 45.16 -17.04
CA ASP A 218 12.86 44.83 -17.98
C ASP A 218 12.83 43.32 -18.23
N SER A 219 12.56 42.94 -19.48
CA SER A 219 12.45 41.54 -19.93
C SER A 219 13.72 40.70 -19.72
N ALA A 220 14.83 41.33 -19.31
CA ALA A 220 16.13 40.70 -19.11
C ALA A 220 16.32 40.12 -17.69
N ILE A 221 15.47 40.44 -16.71
CA ILE A 221 15.62 39.93 -15.34
C ILE A 221 14.92 38.58 -15.20
N GLN A 222 15.72 37.52 -15.07
CA GLN A 222 15.23 36.18 -14.81
C GLN A 222 14.57 36.10 -13.42
N ARG A 223 13.32 35.61 -13.35
CA ARG A 223 12.58 35.47 -12.09
C ARG A 223 13.27 34.45 -11.19
N VAL A 224 13.34 34.77 -9.90
CA VAL A 224 13.84 33.88 -8.85
C VAL A 224 12.71 33.53 -7.91
N TYR A 225 12.50 32.24 -7.68
CA TYR A 225 11.47 31.73 -6.79
C TYR A 225 12.04 31.44 -5.39
N PRO A 226 11.33 31.84 -4.33
CA PRO A 226 11.72 31.55 -2.95
C PRO A 226 11.55 30.07 -2.56
N ALA A 227 10.63 29.35 -3.22
CA ALA A 227 10.29 27.97 -2.92
C ALA A 227 9.68 27.28 -4.15
N PHE A 228 9.36 26.00 -4.00
CA PHE A 228 8.63 25.19 -4.97
C PHE A 228 7.70 24.23 -4.22
N ARG A 229 6.66 23.71 -4.89
CA ARG A 229 5.91 22.53 -4.45
C ARG A 229 6.50 21.34 -5.17
N LEU A 230 6.92 20.32 -4.43
CA LEU A 230 7.49 19.10 -4.99
C LEU A 230 6.91 17.88 -4.29
N TYR A 231 6.50 16.90 -5.08
CA TYR A 231 6.00 15.62 -4.59
C TYR A 231 6.83 14.48 -5.19
N ALA A 232 7.26 13.58 -4.31
CA ALA A 232 7.89 12.33 -4.71
C ALA A 232 6.89 11.44 -5.45
N ARG A 233 7.38 10.62 -6.38
CA ARG A 233 6.55 9.68 -7.15
C ARG A 233 6.02 8.58 -6.26
N GLU A 234 6.90 7.91 -5.52
CA GLU A 234 6.55 6.86 -4.58
C GLU A 234 7.01 7.19 -3.15
N LEU A 235 6.51 6.45 -2.15
CA LEU A 235 6.97 6.59 -0.77
C LEU A 235 8.48 6.33 -0.62
N ASN A 236 9.00 5.38 -1.41
CA ASN A 236 10.41 4.99 -1.37
C ASN A 236 11.34 6.05 -1.96
N ASP A 237 10.79 7.03 -2.69
CA ASP A 237 11.56 8.10 -3.34
C ASP A 237 11.82 9.30 -2.43
N VAL A 238 11.07 9.43 -1.33
CA VAL A 238 11.17 10.57 -0.40
C VAL A 238 12.56 10.67 0.23
N GLU A 239 13.10 9.55 0.73
CA GLU A 239 14.41 9.52 1.38
C GLU A 239 15.57 9.75 0.39
N PRO A 240 15.63 9.09 -0.79
CA PRO A 240 16.62 9.43 -1.80
C PRO A 240 16.55 10.88 -2.29
N LEU A 241 15.36 11.48 -2.40
CA LEU A 241 15.22 12.89 -2.74
C LEU A 241 15.71 13.81 -1.60
N ARG A 242 15.43 13.47 -0.34
CA ARG A 242 15.99 14.17 0.82
C ARG A 242 17.52 14.17 0.79
N GLN A 243 18.14 13.05 0.47
CA GLN A 243 19.60 12.92 0.32
C GLN A 243 20.12 13.78 -0.84
N PHE A 244 19.46 13.73 -2.00
CA PHE A 244 19.78 14.55 -3.17
C PHE A 244 19.78 16.05 -2.86
N PHE A 245 18.82 16.55 -2.08
CA PHE A 245 18.82 17.94 -1.63
C PHE A 245 19.91 18.23 -0.60
N ALA A 246 20.14 17.31 0.34
CA ALA A 246 21.19 17.44 1.36
C ALA A 246 22.60 17.51 0.76
N GLU A 247 22.90 16.70 -0.26
CA GLU A 247 24.18 16.74 -1.00
C GLU A 247 24.43 18.10 -1.66
N ARG A 248 23.35 18.77 -2.07
CA ARG A 248 23.37 20.13 -2.65
C ARG A 248 23.29 21.23 -1.60
N LYS A 249 23.37 20.89 -0.32
CA LYS A 249 23.25 21.80 0.84
C LYS A 249 21.93 22.57 0.87
N LEU A 250 20.88 21.98 0.32
CA LEU A 250 19.52 22.50 0.38
C LEU A 250 18.78 21.80 1.52
N LEU A 251 18.32 22.57 2.49
CA LEU A 251 17.54 22.05 3.61
C LEU A 251 16.10 21.81 3.13
N VAL A 252 15.59 20.61 3.37
CA VAL A 252 14.20 20.23 3.04
C VAL A 252 13.56 19.55 4.24
N SER A 253 12.28 19.84 4.46
CA SER A 253 11.42 19.10 5.38
C SER A 253 10.71 18.00 4.60
N THR A 254 10.72 16.79 5.15
CA THR A 254 10.10 15.60 4.55
C THR A 254 9.53 14.72 5.65
N GLN A 255 8.59 13.84 5.31
CA GLN A 255 8.08 12.83 6.24
C GLN A 255 8.90 11.52 6.24
N ALA A 256 10.16 11.56 5.77
CA ALA A 256 11.01 10.38 5.61
C ALA A 256 11.18 9.56 6.90
N ALA A 257 11.30 10.21 8.06
CA ALA A 257 11.41 9.52 9.35
C ALA A 257 10.14 8.73 9.72
N GLN A 258 8.95 9.29 9.45
CA GLN A 258 7.68 8.62 9.70
C GLN A 258 7.50 7.42 8.76
N ILE A 259 7.85 7.59 7.48
CA ILE A 259 7.86 6.51 6.48
C ILE A 259 8.80 5.39 6.94
N ALA A 260 10.03 5.71 7.34
CA ALA A 260 11.01 4.73 7.80
C ALA A 260 10.54 3.96 9.04
N GLN A 261 9.85 4.62 9.97
CA GLN A 261 9.27 3.97 11.15
C GLN A 261 8.23 2.92 10.75
N VAL A 262 7.29 3.26 9.87
CA VAL A 262 6.25 2.32 9.41
C VAL A 262 6.87 1.16 8.61
N GLN A 263 7.85 1.45 7.74
CA GLN A 263 8.58 0.41 7.00
C GLN A 263 9.39 -0.52 7.93
N SER A 264 10.00 0.01 9.00
CA SER A 264 10.72 -0.80 9.97
C SER A 264 9.78 -1.73 10.74
N LEU A 265 8.58 -1.26 11.10
CA LEU A 265 7.55 -2.07 11.73
C LEU A 265 7.11 -3.21 10.81
N SER A 266 6.83 -2.92 9.54
CA SER A 266 6.52 -3.94 8.54
C SER A 266 7.61 -5.00 8.45
N ARG A 267 8.87 -4.59 8.30
CA ARG A 267 10.01 -5.51 8.19
C ARG A 267 10.20 -6.37 9.45
N ASN A 268 9.98 -5.81 10.63
CA ASN A 268 10.06 -6.57 11.88
C ASN A 268 8.93 -7.61 11.98
N LEU A 269 7.70 -7.25 11.56
CA LEU A 269 6.59 -8.19 11.48
C LEU A 269 6.82 -9.27 10.42
N ASP A 270 7.45 -8.93 9.29
CA ASP A 270 7.91 -9.91 8.29
C ASP A 270 8.86 -10.94 8.91
N LEU A 271 9.87 -10.46 9.64
CA LEU A 271 10.87 -11.31 10.27
C LEU A 271 10.23 -12.25 11.30
N VAL A 272 9.42 -11.72 12.22
CA VAL A 272 8.72 -12.52 13.24
C VAL A 272 7.81 -13.56 12.59
N PHE A 273 7.07 -13.18 11.54
CA PHE A 273 6.24 -14.11 10.79
C PHE A 273 7.06 -15.26 10.20
N TRP A 274 8.17 -14.98 9.52
CA TRP A 274 9.00 -16.02 8.91
C TRP A 274 9.65 -16.95 9.94
N ILE A 275 10.04 -16.43 11.11
CA ILE A 275 10.51 -17.27 12.23
C ILE A 275 9.41 -18.24 12.66
N ILE A 276 8.21 -17.74 12.98
CA ILE A 276 7.10 -18.58 13.44
C ILE A 276 6.68 -19.57 12.35
N ALA A 277 6.58 -19.13 11.10
CA ALA A 277 6.22 -19.97 9.97
C ALA A 277 7.23 -21.09 9.74
N SER A 278 8.54 -20.80 9.78
CA SER A 278 9.58 -21.82 9.61
C SER A 278 9.56 -22.87 10.73
N LEU A 279 9.40 -22.44 11.98
CA LEU A 279 9.29 -23.34 13.13
C LEU A 279 8.04 -24.22 13.04
N ALA A 280 6.91 -23.64 12.67
CA ALA A 280 5.65 -24.34 12.46
C ALA A 280 5.72 -25.36 11.31
N VAL A 281 6.33 -25.01 10.19
CA VAL A 281 6.56 -25.93 9.06
C VAL A 281 7.47 -27.08 9.49
N ALA A 282 8.57 -26.80 10.21
CA ALA A 282 9.45 -27.84 10.72
C ALA A 282 8.72 -28.81 11.68
N GLY A 283 7.89 -28.26 12.59
CA GLY A 283 7.05 -29.05 13.49
C GLY A 283 6.03 -29.92 12.74
N ALA A 284 5.36 -29.36 11.73
CA ALA A 284 4.41 -30.10 10.90
C ALA A 284 5.09 -31.24 10.12
N VAL A 285 6.26 -30.99 9.53
CA VAL A 285 7.05 -32.02 8.84
C VAL A 285 7.44 -33.15 9.80
N ALA A 286 7.90 -32.82 11.00
CA ALA A 286 8.24 -33.82 12.01
C ALA A 286 7.01 -34.64 12.45
N ALA A 287 5.87 -33.99 12.66
CA ALA A 287 4.62 -34.65 13.04
C ALA A 287 4.09 -35.60 11.94
N ILE A 288 4.11 -35.17 10.68
CA ILE A 288 3.72 -36.03 9.54
C ILE A 288 4.69 -37.20 9.40
N ALA A 289 6.01 -36.97 9.50
CA ALA A 289 6.99 -38.03 9.39
C ALA A 289 6.85 -39.07 10.52
N ALA A 290 6.65 -38.63 11.76
CA ALA A 290 6.38 -39.52 12.90
C ALA A 290 5.07 -40.30 12.72
N GLY A 291 4.00 -39.63 12.26
CA GLY A 291 2.72 -40.26 11.95
C GLY A 291 2.84 -41.30 10.84
N ALA A 292 3.63 -41.03 9.80
CA ALA A 292 3.89 -41.98 8.71
C ALA A 292 4.64 -43.22 9.21
N VAL A 293 5.65 -43.06 10.07
CA VAL A 293 6.36 -44.20 10.69
C VAL A 293 5.40 -45.04 11.55
N ALA A 294 4.63 -44.40 12.42
CA ALA A 294 3.67 -45.09 13.29
C ALA A 294 2.56 -45.81 12.52
N ALA A 295 2.07 -45.22 11.41
CA ALA A 295 1.08 -45.85 10.55
C ALA A 295 1.62 -47.13 9.89
N VAL A 296 2.89 -47.13 9.51
CA VAL A 296 3.54 -48.30 8.92
C VAL A 296 3.74 -49.40 9.95
N GLU A 297 4.25 -49.07 11.14
CA GLU A 297 4.45 -50.03 12.22
C GLU A 297 3.13 -50.72 12.58
N ARG A 298 2.03 -49.96 12.67
CA ARG A 298 0.69 -50.52 12.92
C ARG A 298 0.21 -51.44 11.79
N LYS A 299 0.60 -51.18 10.54
CA LYS A 299 0.14 -51.90 9.34
C LYS A 299 1.18 -52.84 8.75
N GLN A 300 2.23 -53.17 9.50
CA GLN A 300 3.36 -53.95 9.00
C GLN A 300 2.92 -55.30 8.42
N ARG A 301 1.96 -55.98 9.06
CA ARG A 301 1.39 -57.25 8.59
C ARG A 301 0.65 -57.10 7.26
N GLU A 302 -0.22 -56.12 7.15
CA GLU A 302 -1.01 -55.86 5.93
C GLU A 302 -0.12 -55.45 4.76
N LEU A 303 0.89 -54.61 5.01
CA LEU A 303 1.87 -54.18 4.02
C LEU A 303 2.78 -55.33 3.57
N ALA A 304 3.13 -56.26 4.47
CA ALA A 304 3.89 -57.47 4.11
C ALA A 304 3.08 -58.39 3.18
N VAL A 305 1.77 -58.56 3.42
CA VAL A 305 0.88 -59.33 2.55
C VAL A 305 0.76 -58.66 1.17
N LEU A 306 0.59 -57.33 1.11
CA LEU A 306 0.57 -56.58 -0.14
C LEU A 306 1.88 -56.76 -0.93
N ARG A 307 3.03 -56.78 -0.25
CA ARG A 307 4.33 -57.02 -0.88
C ARG A 307 4.44 -58.44 -1.46
N LEU A 308 3.91 -59.46 -0.77
CA LEU A 308 3.84 -60.84 -1.28
C LEU A 308 2.91 -60.98 -2.51
N LEU A 309 1.86 -60.16 -2.59
CA LEU A 309 0.97 -60.07 -3.75
C LEU A 309 1.61 -59.34 -4.95
N GLY A 310 2.88 -58.93 -4.85
CA GLY A 310 3.65 -58.32 -5.93
C GLY A 310 3.70 -56.79 -5.92
N PHE A 311 3.29 -56.13 -4.82
CA PHE A 311 3.50 -54.69 -4.68
C PHE A 311 4.97 -54.37 -4.46
N GLY A 312 5.56 -53.61 -5.38
CA GLY A 312 6.94 -53.11 -5.24
C GLY A 312 7.07 -51.98 -4.21
N THR A 313 8.30 -51.70 -3.79
CA THR A 313 8.64 -50.66 -2.81
C THR A 313 8.12 -49.27 -3.20
N ALA A 314 8.15 -48.93 -4.49
CA ALA A 314 7.62 -47.67 -5.00
C ALA A 314 6.09 -47.54 -4.82
N ALA A 315 5.36 -48.65 -4.89
CA ALA A 315 3.91 -48.65 -4.69
C ALA A 315 3.53 -48.42 -3.22
N LEU A 316 4.31 -48.98 -2.30
CA LEU A 316 4.14 -48.77 -0.85
C LEU A 316 4.49 -47.33 -0.45
N LEU A 317 5.56 -46.77 -1.02
CA LEU A 317 5.90 -45.35 -0.83
C LEU A 317 4.80 -44.43 -1.36
N LEU A 318 4.29 -44.72 -2.56
CA LEU A 318 3.18 -43.94 -3.14
C LEU A 318 1.93 -44.00 -2.27
N PHE A 319 1.63 -45.16 -1.68
CA PHE A 319 0.51 -45.32 -0.75
C PHE A 319 0.63 -44.38 0.46
N VAL A 320 1.78 -44.36 1.15
CA VAL A 320 2.02 -43.49 2.31
C VAL A 320 1.98 -42.01 1.92
N VAL A 321 2.57 -41.65 0.78
CA VAL A 321 2.55 -40.27 0.26
C VAL A 321 1.12 -39.81 -0.05
N LEU A 322 0.29 -40.67 -0.64
CA LEU A 322 -1.11 -40.35 -0.92
C LEU A 322 -1.93 -40.10 0.35
N GLN A 323 -1.67 -40.84 1.44
CA GLN A 323 -2.34 -40.61 2.73
C GLN A 323 -1.96 -39.26 3.35
N ALA A 324 -0.68 -38.90 3.28
CA ALA A 324 -0.22 -37.59 3.72
C ALA A 324 -0.81 -36.46 2.86
N LEU A 325 -0.91 -36.67 1.54
CA LEU A 325 -1.55 -35.72 0.62
C LEU A 325 -3.04 -35.53 0.94
N TYR A 326 -3.79 -36.61 1.19
CA TYR A 326 -5.20 -36.49 1.61
C TYR A 326 -5.31 -35.73 2.93
N SER A 327 -4.49 -36.06 3.92
CA SER A 327 -4.47 -35.34 5.21
C SER A 327 -4.17 -33.86 5.02
N GLY A 328 -3.15 -33.53 4.22
CA GLY A 328 -2.77 -32.15 3.91
C GLY A 328 -3.86 -31.38 3.16
N LEU A 329 -4.55 -32.02 2.20
CA LEU A 329 -5.64 -31.39 1.46
C LEU A 329 -6.85 -31.10 2.35
N PHE A 330 -7.28 -32.06 3.18
CA PHE A 330 -8.37 -31.84 4.14
C PHE A 330 -7.99 -30.79 5.19
N ALA A 331 -6.75 -30.81 5.67
CA ALA A 331 -6.27 -29.82 6.63
C ALA A 331 -6.25 -28.41 6.02
N ALA A 332 -5.77 -28.27 4.78
CA ALA A 332 -5.79 -26.99 4.07
C ALA A 332 -7.22 -26.47 3.84
N ALA A 333 -8.16 -27.36 3.46
CA ALA A 333 -9.56 -26.99 3.28
C ALA A 333 -10.20 -26.51 4.60
N VAL A 334 -10.03 -27.27 5.68
CA VAL A 334 -10.57 -26.91 7.01
C VAL A 334 -9.91 -25.65 7.55
N ALA A 335 -8.59 -25.51 7.44
CA ALA A 335 -7.86 -24.32 7.86
C ALA A 335 -8.28 -23.09 7.06
N GLY A 336 -8.52 -23.23 5.74
CA GLY A 336 -9.06 -22.18 4.90
C GLY A 336 -10.45 -21.73 5.35
N LEU A 337 -11.35 -22.67 5.65
CA LEU A 337 -12.68 -22.37 6.19
C LEU A 337 -12.60 -21.65 7.55
N LEU A 338 -11.76 -22.13 8.46
CA LEU A 338 -11.53 -21.48 9.76
C LEU A 338 -10.96 -20.07 9.60
N TYR A 339 -10.03 -19.88 8.67
CA TYR A 339 -9.52 -18.57 8.35
C TYR A 339 -10.62 -17.65 7.80
N LEU A 340 -11.47 -18.10 6.86
CA LEU A 340 -12.56 -17.27 6.33
C LEU A 340 -13.52 -16.82 7.44
N LEU A 341 -13.81 -17.70 8.38
CA LEU A 341 -14.60 -17.36 9.57
C LEU A 341 -13.87 -16.33 10.45
N ALA A 342 -12.56 -16.52 10.67
CA ALA A 342 -11.75 -15.59 11.45
C ALA A 342 -11.63 -14.22 10.78
N GLU A 343 -11.38 -14.17 9.46
CA GLU A 343 -11.30 -12.95 8.66
C GLU A 343 -12.60 -12.16 8.74
N HIS A 344 -13.75 -12.82 8.57
CA HIS A 344 -15.05 -12.17 8.68
C HIS A 344 -15.31 -11.64 10.10
N GLY A 345 -14.92 -12.40 11.13
CA GLY A 345 -15.02 -11.97 12.53
C GLY A 345 -14.12 -10.78 12.85
N LEU A 346 -12.85 -10.84 12.45
CA LEU A 346 -11.86 -9.80 12.66
C LEU A 346 -12.24 -8.50 11.93
N ASN A 347 -12.63 -8.59 10.66
CA ASN A 347 -13.03 -7.41 9.90
C ASN A 347 -14.28 -6.73 10.49
N ARG A 348 -15.23 -7.49 11.05
CA ARG A 348 -16.39 -6.90 11.76
C ARG A 348 -16.03 -6.24 13.09
N LEU A 349 -15.05 -6.77 13.82
CA LEU A 349 -14.68 -6.27 15.14
C LEU A 349 -13.76 -5.04 15.06
N PHE A 350 -12.86 -5.00 14.09
CA PHE A 350 -11.80 -3.98 14.02
C PHE A 350 -12.10 -2.85 13.01
N MET A 351 -13.00 -3.02 12.05
CA MET A 351 -13.23 -1.99 11.03
C MET A 351 -14.42 -1.08 11.36
N GLN A 352 -14.13 0.23 11.50
CA GLN A 352 -15.14 1.30 11.60
C GLN A 352 -15.27 2.13 10.32
N VAL A 353 -14.32 2.00 9.37
CA VAL A 353 -14.28 2.78 8.12
C VAL A 353 -14.42 1.85 6.91
N PRO A 354 -15.32 2.15 5.95
CA PRO A 354 -15.50 1.34 4.74
C PRO A 354 -14.28 1.43 3.82
N GLY A 355 -13.79 0.28 3.33
CA GLY A 355 -12.69 0.18 2.35
C GLY A 355 -11.31 -0.15 2.91
N GLU A 356 -11.19 -0.29 4.23
CA GLU A 356 -10.00 -0.82 4.89
C GLU A 356 -10.26 -2.25 5.39
N PHE A 357 -9.23 -3.10 5.37
CA PHE A 357 -9.32 -4.50 5.80
C PHE A 357 -8.33 -4.78 6.93
N ALA A 358 -8.81 -5.29 8.06
CA ALA A 358 -7.97 -5.68 9.19
C ALA A 358 -7.23 -7.00 8.90
N SER A 359 -7.92 -7.95 8.28
CA SER A 359 -7.33 -9.18 7.73
C SER A 359 -7.84 -9.34 6.31
N HIS A 360 -6.91 -9.49 5.36
CA HIS A 360 -7.25 -9.82 3.98
C HIS A 360 -6.16 -10.70 3.37
N LEU A 361 -6.56 -11.76 2.70
CA LEU A 361 -5.65 -12.69 2.06
C LEU A 361 -6.08 -12.88 0.60
N LEU A 362 -5.21 -12.54 -0.36
CA LEU A 362 -5.50 -12.78 -1.76
C LEU A 362 -5.61 -14.30 -2.05
N PRO A 363 -6.45 -14.71 -3.02
CA PRO A 363 -6.55 -16.11 -3.46
C PRO A 363 -5.20 -16.76 -3.81
N MET A 364 -4.27 -15.97 -4.34
CA MET A 364 -2.91 -16.43 -4.66
C MET A 364 -2.14 -16.90 -3.42
N HIS A 365 -2.31 -16.24 -2.28
CA HIS A 365 -1.64 -16.63 -1.04
C HIS A 365 -2.17 -17.96 -0.49
N TYR A 366 -3.47 -18.24 -0.64
CA TYR A 366 -4.01 -19.56 -0.32
C TYR A 366 -3.43 -20.65 -1.21
N LEU A 367 -3.25 -20.36 -2.50
CA LEU A 367 -2.65 -21.31 -3.43
C LEU A 367 -1.20 -21.60 -3.06
N VAL A 368 -0.43 -20.57 -2.72
CA VAL A 368 0.95 -20.73 -2.22
C VAL A 368 0.97 -21.54 -0.91
N ALA A 369 0.08 -21.25 0.03
CA ALA A 369 -0.03 -21.99 1.29
C ALA A 369 -0.41 -23.47 1.05
N LEU A 370 -1.37 -23.73 0.15
CA LEU A 370 -1.77 -25.08 -0.25
C LEU A 370 -0.59 -25.83 -0.86
N CYS A 371 0.12 -25.22 -1.82
CA CYS A 371 1.31 -25.82 -2.43
C CYS A 371 2.38 -26.11 -1.38
N ALA A 372 2.64 -25.19 -0.44
CA ALA A 372 3.60 -25.38 0.63
C ALA A 372 3.21 -26.56 1.55
N VAL A 373 1.94 -26.66 1.94
CA VAL A 373 1.42 -27.77 2.76
C VAL A 373 1.55 -29.12 2.02
N LEU A 374 1.20 -29.17 0.74
CA LEU A 374 1.32 -30.39 -0.06
C LEU A 374 2.80 -30.80 -0.24
N LEU A 375 3.69 -29.84 -0.52
CA LEU A 375 5.13 -30.09 -0.61
C LEU A 375 5.71 -30.57 0.72
N ALA A 376 5.38 -29.92 1.83
CA ALA A 376 5.80 -30.35 3.16
C ALA A 376 5.29 -31.75 3.50
N SER A 377 4.02 -32.04 3.18
CA SER A 377 3.40 -33.35 3.43
C SER A 377 4.05 -34.46 2.61
N THR A 378 4.33 -34.22 1.33
CA THR A 378 5.01 -35.19 0.47
C THR A 378 6.45 -35.43 0.91
N ALA A 379 7.21 -34.37 1.25
CA ALA A 379 8.57 -34.49 1.74
C ALA A 379 8.63 -35.26 3.07
N ALA A 380 7.76 -34.93 4.02
CA ALA A 380 7.68 -35.60 5.30
C ALA A 380 7.30 -37.09 5.17
N ALA A 381 6.31 -37.38 4.33
CA ALA A 381 5.87 -38.75 4.05
C ALA A 381 6.93 -39.56 3.31
N ALA A 382 7.69 -38.95 2.40
CA ALA A 382 8.82 -39.59 1.75
C ALA A 382 9.93 -39.92 2.76
N LEU A 383 10.26 -39.01 3.68
CA LEU A 383 11.26 -39.23 4.72
C LEU A 383 10.85 -40.34 5.71
N GLY A 384 9.59 -40.31 6.19
CA GLY A 384 9.05 -41.35 7.07
C GLY A 384 8.91 -42.70 6.35
N GLY A 385 8.41 -42.67 5.10
CA GLY A 385 8.22 -43.84 4.24
C GLY A 385 9.52 -44.47 3.75
N TRP A 386 10.62 -43.73 3.61
CA TRP A 386 11.87 -44.30 3.11
C TRP A 386 12.53 -45.26 4.11
N ARG A 387 12.28 -45.09 5.41
CA ARG A 387 12.67 -46.08 6.43
C ARG A 387 11.90 -47.40 6.28
N VAL A 388 10.66 -47.34 5.79
CA VAL A 388 9.76 -48.48 5.54
C VAL A 388 10.24 -49.36 4.39
N ALA A 389 10.84 -48.75 3.36
CA ALA A 389 11.39 -49.44 2.20
C ALA A 389 12.44 -50.51 2.55
N ARG A 390 13.02 -50.45 3.75
CA ARG A 390 14.04 -51.37 4.26
C ARG A 390 13.48 -52.52 5.11
N ILE A 391 12.18 -52.55 5.43
CA ILE A 391 11.59 -53.66 6.20
C ILE A 391 11.49 -54.89 5.30
N GLU A 392 12.06 -56.02 5.73
CA GLU A 392 12.03 -57.28 4.97
C GLU A 392 10.67 -57.98 5.09
N ALA A 393 10.15 -58.54 3.98
CA ALA A 393 8.84 -59.19 3.95
C ALA A 393 8.73 -60.38 4.91
N CYS A 394 9.85 -61.02 5.23
CA CYS A 394 9.97 -62.15 6.16
C CYS A 394 9.88 -61.75 7.64
N GLN A 395 10.06 -60.47 8.00
CA GLN A 395 9.93 -60.02 9.39
C GLN A 395 8.46 -59.87 9.81
N GLY A 396 7.58 -59.39 8.92
CA GLY A 396 6.16 -59.17 9.24
C GLY A 396 5.31 -60.43 9.45
N ILE A 397 5.86 -61.62 9.17
CA ILE A 397 5.17 -62.92 9.32
C ILE A 397 5.73 -63.70 10.52
N ARG A 398 6.86 -63.27 11.09
CA ARG A 398 7.60 -64.03 12.12
C ARG A 398 7.09 -63.82 13.55
N ASP A 399 6.25 -62.81 13.79
CA ASP A 399 5.65 -62.55 15.11
C ASP A 399 4.37 -63.38 15.36
N VAL A 400 4.39 -64.66 14.98
CA VAL A 400 3.31 -65.64 15.26
C VAL A 400 3.82 -66.72 16.20
#